data_AF-A0A4R5CJL7-F1
#
_entry.id   AF-A0A4R5CJL7-F1
#
_cell.length_a   1.000
_cell.length_b   1.000
_cell.length_c   1.000
_cell.angle_alpha   90.00
_cell.angle_beta   90.00
_cell.angle_gamma   90.00
#
_symmetry.space_group_name_H-M   'P 1'
#
loop_
_entity.id
_entity.type
_entity.pdbx_description
1 polymer ?
#
loop_
_entity_poly.entity_id
_entity_poly.type
_entity_poly.pdbx_seq_one_letter_code
_entity_poly.pdbx_strand_id
1 'polypeptide(L)' 'MTSCPHPLIQQLTAERIRRGLSQRTAATRAGVSASTVCMWETGSSPSLTLLEIYAESLGFHLNLVAVAHATPGEATP' A
#
# COMPACT_ATOMS: atom_id res chain seq x y z
N MET A 1 8.90 19.04 -6.14
CA MET A 1 9.67 17.79 -6.03
C MET A 1 8.72 16.71 -5.54
N THR A 2 8.09 15.96 -6.43
CA THR A 2 7.27 14.80 -6.03
C THR A 2 8.22 13.67 -5.64
N SER A 3 8.13 13.22 -4.38
CA SER A 3 8.90 12.06 -3.90
C SER A 3 8.46 10.81 -4.66
N CYS A 4 9.29 9.78 -4.76
CA CYS A 4 8.84 8.52 -5.34
C CYS A 4 7.73 7.91 -4.46
N PRO A 5 6.63 7.41 -5.05
CA PRO A 5 5.56 6.79 -4.27
C PRO A 5 6.08 5.55 -3.55
N HIS A 6 5.55 5.30 -2.35
CA HIS A 6 5.92 4.16 -1.53
C HIS A 6 5.71 2.84 -2.30
N PRO A 7 6.61 1.82 -2.21
CA PRO A 7 6.47 0.57 -2.96
C PRO A 7 5.12 -0.13 -2.80
N LEU A 8 4.54 -0.13 -1.59
CA LEU A 8 3.18 -0.66 -1.37
C LEU A 8 2.11 0.12 -2.15
N ILE A 9 2.22 1.45 -2.22
CA ILE A 9 1.30 2.25 -3.04
C ILE A 9 1.45 1.92 -4.52
N GLN A 10 2.68 1.71 -5.00
CA GLN A 10 2.91 1.30 -6.38
C GLN A 10 2.23 -0.04 -6.70
N GLN A 11 2.32 -1.01 -5.80
CA GLN A 11 1.64 -2.31 -5.94
C GLN A 11 0.12 -2.17 -5.96
N LEU A 12 -0.44 -1.41 -5.02
CA LEU A 12 -1.88 -1.13 -4.96
C LEU A 12 -2.36 -0.36 -6.20
N THR A 13 -1.56 0.59 -6.71
CA THR A 13 -1.85 1.35 -7.93
C THR A 13 -1.90 0.43 -9.15
N ALA A 14 -0.90 -0.44 -9.31
CA ALA A 14 -0.85 -1.41 -10.40
C ALA A 14 -2.08 -2.31 -10.38
N GLU A 15 -2.48 -2.75 -9.19
CA GLU A 15 -3.66 -3.61 -9.01
C GLU A 15 -4.98 -2.88 -9.28
N ARG A 16 -5.11 -1.61 -8.86
CA ARG A 16 -6.25 -0.75 -9.22
C ARG A 16 -6.39 -0.65 -10.74
N ILE A 17 -5.29 -0.39 -11.44
CA ILE A 17 -5.25 -0.27 -12.91
C ILE A 17 -5.60 -1.60 -13.56
N ARG A 18 -5.03 -2.72 -13.09
CA ARG A 18 -5.32 -4.07 -13.60
C ARG A 18 -6.81 -4.42 -13.54
N ARG A 19 -7.52 -3.92 -12.52
CA ARG A 19 -8.98 -4.10 -12.34
C ARG A 19 -9.83 -3.08 -13.10
N GLY A 20 -9.23 -2.14 -13.83
CA GLY A 20 -9.96 -1.08 -14.55
C GLY A 20 -10.64 -0.07 -13.63
N LEU A 21 -10.24 0.03 -12.36
CA LEU A 21 -10.86 0.95 -11.40
C LEU A 21 -10.28 2.36 -11.58
N SER A 22 -11.15 3.37 -11.65
CA SER A 22 -10.71 4.76 -11.62
C SER A 22 -10.21 5.15 -10.22
N GLN A 23 -9.34 6.17 -10.14
CA GLN A 23 -8.94 6.76 -8.84
C GLN A 23 -10.16 7.23 -8.04
N ARG A 24 -11.18 7.79 -8.71
CA ARG A 24 -12.43 8.21 -8.07
C ARG A 24 -13.17 7.03 -7.44
N THR A 25 -13.26 5.91 -8.15
CA THR A 25 -13.92 4.70 -7.64
C THR A 25 -13.19 4.15 -6.41
N ALA A 26 -11.86 4.08 -6.46
CA ALA A 26 -11.07 3.65 -5.30
C ALA A 26 -11.22 4.63 -4.12
N ALA A 27 -11.17 5.94 -4.38
CA ALA A 27 -11.34 6.98 -3.37
C ALA A 27 -12.71 6.89 -2.68
N THR A 28 -13.80 6.69 -3.44
CA THR A 28 -15.14 6.50 -2.89
C THR A 28 -15.21 5.28 -1.97
N ARG A 29 -14.59 4.16 -2.34
CA ARG A 29 -14.53 2.96 -1.48
C ARG A 29 -13.69 3.18 -0.23
N ALA A 30 -12.60 3.94 -0.36
CA ALA A 30 -11.71 4.31 0.73
C ALA A 30 -12.25 5.46 1.61
N GLY A 31 -13.39 6.08 1.27
CA GLY A 31 -13.91 7.22 2.02
C GLY A 31 -13.04 8.48 1.98
N VAL A 32 -12.20 8.65 0.94
CA VAL A 32 -11.30 9.80 0.77
C VAL A 32 -11.57 10.55 -0.54
N SER A 33 -10.91 11.69 -0.74
CA SER A 33 -11.02 12.42 -2.01
C SER A 33 -10.20 11.76 -3.13
N ALA A 34 -10.63 11.92 -4.38
CA ALA A 34 -9.86 11.45 -5.54
C ALA A 34 -8.48 12.15 -5.62
N SER A 35 -8.38 13.41 -5.20
CA SER A 35 -7.11 14.14 -5.11
C SER A 35 -6.16 13.50 -4.10
N THR A 36 -6.69 13.00 -2.97
CA THR A 36 -5.91 12.27 -1.96
C THR A 36 -5.29 11.01 -2.56
N VAL A 37 -6.08 10.21 -3.29
CA VAL A 37 -5.57 9.03 -4.00
C VAL A 37 -4.51 9.43 -5.03
N CYS A 38 -4.76 10.46 -5.84
CA CYS A 38 -3.78 10.96 -6.81
C CYS A 38 -2.45 11.36 -6.14
N MET A 39 -2.50 12.06 -5.00
CA MET A 39 -1.28 12.42 -4.26
C MET A 39 -0.51 11.17 -3.80
N TRP A 40 -1.20 10.15 -3.30
CA TRP A 40 -0.53 8.91 -2.89
C TRP A 40 0.15 8.23 -4.06
N GLU A 41 -0.57 8.04 -5.18
CA GLU A 41 -0.07 7.34 -6.36
C GLU A 41 1.07 8.09 -7.07
N THR A 42 1.18 9.41 -6.86
CA THR A 42 2.20 10.26 -7.50
C THR A 42 3.37 10.63 -6.60
N GLY A 43 3.33 10.35 -5.29
CA GLY A 43 4.52 10.51 -4.46
C GLY A 43 4.37 10.88 -3.00
N SER A 44 3.17 11.21 -2.53
CA SER A 44 2.96 11.48 -1.10
C SER A 44 2.78 10.18 -0.32
N SER A 45 3.54 10.02 0.76
CA SER A 45 3.37 8.87 1.65
C SER A 45 2.16 9.08 2.57
N PRO A 46 1.11 8.22 2.51
CA PRO A 46 0.07 8.22 3.54
C PRO A 46 0.60 7.73 4.88
N SER A 47 -0.16 7.99 5.95
CA SER A 47 0.00 7.24 7.20
C SER A 47 -0.37 5.77 7.01
N LEU A 48 0.07 4.89 7.92
CA LEU A 48 -0.24 3.46 7.85
C LEU A 48 -1.76 3.20 7.83
N THR A 49 -2.53 3.90 8.65
CA THR A 49 -4.01 3.80 8.67
C THR A 49 -4.63 4.13 7.32
N LEU A 50 -4.15 5.17 6.63
CA LEU A 50 -4.67 5.54 5.32
C LEU A 50 -4.23 4.56 4.23
N LEU A 51 -3.04 3.97 4.38
CA LEU A 51 -2.56 2.90 3.51
C LEU A 51 -3.42 1.63 3.66
N GLU A 52 -3.79 1.26 4.88
CA GLU A 52 -4.71 0.14 5.18
C GLU A 52 -6.07 0.38 4.53
N ILE A 53 -6.67 1.55 4.72
CA ILE A 53 -7.95 1.91 4.10
C ILE A 53 -7.87 1.81 2.57
N TYR A 54 -6.77 2.28 1.97
CA TYR A 54 -6.58 2.17 0.53
C TYR A 54 -6.45 0.71 0.07
N ALA A 55 -5.71 -0.12 0.81
CA ALA A 55 -5.62 -1.55 0.55
C ALA A 55 -7.00 -2.25 0.64
N GLU A 56 -7.78 -1.96 1.68
CA GLU A 56 -9.11 -2.52 1.89
C GLU A 56 -10.10 -2.09 0.81
N SER A 57 -10.00 -0.86 0.31
CA SER A 57 -10.81 -0.37 -0.82
C SER A 57 -10.62 -1.19 -2.12
N LEU A 58 -9.47 -1.85 -2.22
CA LEU A 58 -9.08 -2.77 -3.28
C LEU A 58 -9.22 -4.24 -2.85
N GLY A 59 -9.78 -4.53 -1.68
CA GLY A 59 -10.00 -5.89 -1.18
C GLY A 59 -8.73 -6.59 -0.71
N PHE A 60 -7.74 -5.84 -0.22
CA PHE A 60 -6.54 -6.36 0.43
C PHE A 60 -6.53 -6.02 1.92
N HIS A 61 -5.82 -6.84 2.69
CA HIS A 61 -5.43 -6.51 4.06
C HIS A 61 -3.90 -6.46 4.13
N LEU A 62 -3.38 -5.51 4.91
CA LEU A 62 -1.95 -5.47 5.22
C LEU A 62 -1.68 -6.41 6.39
N ASN A 63 -0.67 -7.26 6.23
CA ASN A 63 -0.24 -8.19 7.27
C ASN A 63 1.27 -8.10 7.46
N LEU A 64 1.72 -8.07 8.71
CA LEU A 64 3.13 -8.11 9.09
C LEU A 64 3.47 -9.54 9.47
N VAL A 65 4.40 -10.14 8.74
CA VAL A 65 4.85 -11.52 8.97
C VAL A 65 6.26 -11.47 9.54
N ALA A 66 6.46 -12.09 10.71
CA ALA A 66 7.78 -12.25 11.28
C ALA A 66 8.61 -13.14 10.35
N VAL A 67 9.73 -12.62 9.86
CA VAL A 67 10.70 -13.43 9.13
C VAL A 67 11.59 -14.09 10.17
N ALA A 68 11.53 -15.42 10.27
CA ALA A 68 12.50 -16.17 11.06
C ALA A 68 13.87 -15.98 10.42
N HIS A 69 14.66 -15.05 10.95
CA HIS A 69 16.08 -15.01 10.65
C HIS A 69 16.68 -16.23 11.36
N ALA A 70 17.04 -17.27 10.59
CA ALA A 70 17.83 -18.36 11.12
C ALA A 70 19.08 -17.74 11.76
N THR A 71 19.22 -17.85 13.08
CA THR A 71 20.42 -17.44 13.79
C THR A 71 21.57 -18.28 13.23
N PRO A 72 22.52 -17.71 12.48
CA PRO A 72 23.67 -18.48 12.04
C PRO A 72 24.56 -18.65 13.27
N GLY A 73 24.53 -19.83 13.91
CA GLY A 73 25.58 -20.21 14.85
C GLY A 73 25.16 -20.60 16.26
N GLU A 74 24.11 -21.41 16.44
CA GLU A 74 24.08 -22.29 17.62
C GLU A 74 24.93 -23.53 17.31
N ALA A 75 26.25 -23.32 17.31
CA ALA A 75 27.22 -24.40 17.35
C ALA A 75 27.09 -25.08 18.73
N THR A 76 26.53 -26.29 18.74
CA THR A 76 26.42 -27.12 19.94
C THR A 76 27.82 -27.60 20.37
N PRO A 77 28.18 -27.49 21.67
CA PRO A 77 29.42 -28.03 22.22
C PRO A 77 29.41 -29.57 22.32
#